data_AF-A0A7K3Y4W3-F1
#
_entry.id   AF-A0A7K3Y4W3-F1
#
_cell.length_a   1.000
_cell.length_b   1.000
_cell.length_c   1.000
_cell.angle_alpha   90.00
_cell.angle_beta   90.00
_cell.angle_gamma   90.00
#
_symmetry.space_group_name_H-M   'P 1'
#
loop_
_entity.id
_entity.type
_entity.pdbx_description
1 polymer ?
#
loop_
_entity_poly.entity_id
_entity_poly.type
_entity_poly.pdbx_seq_one_letter_code
_entity_poly.pdbx_strand_id
1 'polypeptide(L)'
;MAKIERTQKLFLKSLKEKFRGQDVESDTAEYYSFDGIRQSPRKMEFLKASRAIEMDRGLTMYDPERAHLGGIPLGQRQLMTYEVSGTGVFVEGDDLHFVNNSAMQQFWDDIRRTVIVNMDLAHQTLQKRLGKEVTPETINEYLHVLNHAMPGAAVVQEHMVETHPGLVDDCYVKVFTGDQELADDLEPQFVLDVEKLFPAKQAEALSAAVGKSLWQAIHIPTTVSRTCDGGTTSRWSAMQIGMSFIGAYR
;
A
#
# COMPACT_ATOMS: atom_id res chain seq x y z
N MET A 1 4.28 -9.92 34.18
CA MET A 1 4.70 -11.34 34.10
C MET A 1 3.93 -12.13 33.03
N ALA A 2 2.59 -12.15 33.02
CA ALA A 2 1.80 -12.91 32.01
C ALA A 2 2.08 -12.56 30.53
N LYS A 3 2.37 -11.28 30.21
CA LYS A 3 2.72 -10.84 28.85
C LYS A 3 4.07 -11.39 28.38
N ILE A 4 5.05 -11.51 29.29
CA ILE A 4 6.39 -12.06 29.02
C ILE A 4 6.27 -13.57 28.80
N GLU A 5 5.50 -14.27 29.62
CA GLU A 5 5.27 -15.70 29.50
C GLU A 5 4.53 -16.07 28.19
N ARG A 6 3.56 -15.25 27.77
CA ARG A 6 2.88 -15.43 26.47
C ARG A 6 3.82 -15.20 25.29
N THR A 7 4.64 -14.14 25.32
CA THR A 7 5.64 -13.87 24.29
C THR A 7 6.70 -15.00 24.23
N GLN A 8 7.12 -15.50 25.39
CA GLN A 8 8.02 -16.66 25.49
C GLN A 8 7.46 -17.90 24.78
N LYS A 9 6.18 -18.20 24.97
CA LYS A 9 5.51 -19.34 24.31
C LYS A 9 5.41 -19.16 22.78
N LEU A 10 5.31 -17.93 22.29
CA LEU A 10 5.10 -17.66 20.86
C LEU A 10 6.38 -17.83 20.03
N PHE A 11 7.53 -17.30 20.47
CA PHE A 11 8.77 -17.49 19.70
C PHE A 11 9.27 -18.94 19.77
N LEU A 12 9.00 -19.67 20.86
CA LEU A 12 9.38 -21.08 20.98
C LEU A 12 8.71 -21.95 19.91
N LYS A 13 7.46 -21.65 19.55
CA LYS A 13 6.79 -22.31 18.43
C LYS A 13 7.53 -22.06 17.11
N SER A 14 7.93 -20.82 16.87
CA SER A 14 8.71 -20.44 15.69
C SER A 14 10.06 -21.13 15.65
N LEU A 15 10.78 -21.21 16.78
CA LEU A 15 12.07 -21.90 16.86
C LEU A 15 11.96 -23.40 16.55
N LYS A 16 10.94 -24.08 17.09
CA LYS A 16 10.71 -25.52 16.83
C LYS A 16 10.42 -25.82 15.35
N GLU A 17 9.79 -24.88 14.66
CA GLU A 17 9.51 -24.99 13.24
C GLU A 17 10.75 -24.69 12.38
N LYS A 18 11.54 -23.68 12.75
CA LYS A 18 12.79 -23.33 12.07
C LYS A 18 13.83 -24.43 12.20
N PHE A 19 13.97 -24.98 13.39
CA PHE A 19 14.97 -26.00 13.74
C PHE A 19 14.28 -27.34 14.00
N ARG A 20 13.39 -27.76 13.08
CA ARG A 20 12.65 -29.04 13.19
C ARG A 20 13.59 -30.19 13.48
N GLY A 21 13.32 -30.93 14.55
CA GLY A 21 14.12 -32.08 14.98
C GLY A 21 15.38 -31.73 15.76
N GLN A 22 15.65 -30.45 16.02
CA GLN A 22 16.76 -30.01 16.88
C GLN A 22 16.24 -29.57 18.25
N ASP A 23 17.13 -29.62 19.24
CA ASP A 23 16.87 -29.06 20.56
C ASP A 23 17.06 -27.53 20.51
N VAL A 24 15.96 -26.80 20.69
CA VAL A 24 15.93 -25.33 20.66
C VAL A 24 16.61 -24.68 21.87
N GLU A 25 16.94 -25.46 22.90
CA GLU A 25 17.73 -25.02 24.07
C GLU A 25 19.22 -25.35 23.91
N SER A 26 19.63 -26.05 22.85
CA SER A 26 21.02 -26.42 22.62
C SER A 26 21.91 -25.20 22.35
N ASP A 27 23.13 -25.26 22.86
CA ASP A 27 24.22 -24.32 22.61
C ASP A 27 25.13 -24.75 21.44
N THR A 28 24.84 -25.90 20.82
CA THR A 28 25.57 -26.44 19.67
C THR A 28 24.68 -26.53 18.44
N ALA A 29 25.27 -26.46 17.24
CA ALA A 29 24.53 -26.59 15.99
C ALA A 29 25.40 -27.29 14.94
N GLU A 30 24.72 -27.94 13.99
CA GLU A 30 25.38 -28.57 12.84
C GLU A 30 25.65 -27.53 11.75
N TYR A 31 26.76 -27.69 11.04
CA TYR A 31 27.18 -26.83 9.92
C TYR A 31 27.77 -27.71 8.82
N TYR A 32 27.78 -27.19 7.59
CA TYR A 32 28.40 -27.79 6.40
C TYR A 32 27.77 -29.11 5.90
N SER A 33 26.63 -29.52 6.46
CA SER A 33 25.92 -30.78 6.11
C SER A 33 24.60 -30.58 5.36
N PHE A 34 24.28 -29.34 4.95
CA PHE A 34 22.99 -28.98 4.37
C PHE A 34 23.00 -28.84 2.83
N ASP A 35 23.96 -29.46 2.12
CA ASP A 35 24.05 -29.43 0.64
C ASP A 35 23.98 -28.00 0.03
N GLY A 36 24.54 -27.01 0.73
CA GLY A 36 24.63 -25.62 0.27
C GLY A 36 23.25 -25.03 -0.07
N ILE A 37 23.11 -24.44 -1.25
CA ILE A 37 21.85 -23.83 -1.70
C ILE A 37 20.76 -24.84 -2.03
N ARG A 38 21.08 -26.12 -2.21
CA ARG A 38 20.12 -27.16 -2.65
C ARG A 38 19.13 -27.54 -1.56
N GLN A 39 19.41 -27.22 -0.29
CA GLN A 39 18.42 -27.32 0.79
C GLN A 39 17.22 -26.38 0.61
N SER A 40 17.34 -25.31 -0.19
CA SER A 40 16.31 -24.29 -0.36
C SER A 40 15.57 -24.47 -1.68
N PRO A 41 14.27 -24.81 -1.66
CA PRO A 41 13.42 -24.78 -2.84
C PRO A 41 13.47 -23.43 -3.57
N ARG A 42 13.48 -22.30 -2.83
CA ARG A 42 13.51 -20.97 -3.44
C ARG A 42 14.82 -20.69 -4.18
N LYS A 43 15.98 -21.07 -3.62
CA LYS A 43 17.27 -20.92 -4.33
C LYS A 43 17.32 -21.78 -5.60
N MET A 44 16.73 -22.97 -5.57
CA MET A 44 16.66 -23.83 -6.76
C MET A 44 15.76 -23.26 -7.85
N GLU A 45 14.66 -22.61 -7.47
CA GLU A 45 13.83 -21.84 -8.41
C GLU A 45 14.62 -20.69 -9.04
N PHE A 46 15.36 -19.92 -8.25
CA PHE A 46 16.17 -18.80 -8.76
C PHE A 46 17.23 -19.25 -9.75
N LEU A 47 17.89 -20.39 -9.51
CA LEU A 47 18.82 -20.98 -10.48
C LEU A 47 18.13 -21.36 -11.80
N LYS A 48 16.92 -21.94 -11.72
CA LYS A 48 16.15 -22.31 -12.91
C LYS A 48 15.74 -21.07 -13.72
N ALA A 49 15.25 -20.02 -13.05
CA ALA A 49 14.90 -18.76 -13.68
C ALA A 49 16.12 -18.07 -14.31
N SER A 50 17.25 -18.05 -13.60
CA SER A 50 18.52 -17.49 -14.07
C SER A 50 18.94 -18.10 -15.41
N ARG A 51 18.94 -19.43 -15.52
CA ARG A 51 19.30 -20.14 -16.77
C ARG A 51 18.43 -19.75 -17.95
N ALA A 52 17.12 -19.63 -17.75
CA ALA A 52 16.21 -19.21 -18.81
C ALA A 52 16.52 -17.77 -19.27
N ILE A 53 16.78 -16.87 -18.33
CA ILE A 53 17.12 -15.47 -18.62
C ILE A 53 18.47 -15.35 -19.32
N GLU A 54 19.49 -16.10 -18.87
CA GLU A 54 20.81 -16.12 -19.50
C GLU A 54 20.75 -16.57 -20.97
N MET A 55 19.96 -17.60 -21.26
CA MET A 55 19.73 -18.08 -22.62
C MET A 55 19.02 -17.04 -23.49
N ASP A 56 18.02 -16.35 -22.93
CA ASP A 56 17.25 -15.33 -23.65
C ASP A 56 18.08 -14.06 -23.94
N ARG A 57 18.80 -13.55 -22.94
CA ARG A 57 19.52 -12.27 -23.05
C ARG A 57 20.99 -12.41 -23.51
N GLY A 58 21.54 -13.61 -23.54
CA GLY A 58 22.94 -13.88 -23.93
C GLY A 58 24.01 -13.38 -22.96
N LEU A 59 23.66 -13.11 -21.69
CA LEU A 59 24.57 -12.59 -20.66
C LEU A 59 24.36 -13.33 -19.33
N THR A 60 25.47 -13.71 -18.67
CA THR A 60 25.47 -14.36 -17.36
C THR A 60 24.68 -13.57 -16.31
N MET A 61 24.01 -14.26 -15.39
CA MET A 61 23.14 -13.69 -14.36
C MET A 61 23.45 -14.27 -12.96
N TYR A 62 22.44 -14.75 -12.23
CA TYR A 62 22.55 -15.21 -10.85
C TYR A 62 23.30 -16.52 -10.82
N ASP A 63 24.54 -16.48 -10.31
CA ASP A 63 25.45 -17.62 -10.19
C ASP A 63 26.03 -17.68 -8.76
N PRO A 64 25.26 -18.20 -7.79
CA PRO A 64 25.68 -18.27 -6.39
C PRO A 64 26.78 -19.31 -6.15
N GLU A 65 27.00 -20.27 -7.05
CA GLU A 65 28.05 -21.28 -6.89
C GLU A 65 29.42 -20.72 -7.26
N ARG A 66 29.52 -19.88 -8.30
CA ARG A 66 30.81 -19.29 -8.72
C ARG A 66 31.07 -17.92 -8.10
N ALA A 67 30.05 -17.06 -8.01
CA ALA A 67 30.25 -15.65 -7.69
C ALA A 67 30.27 -15.37 -6.18
N HIS A 68 29.61 -16.20 -5.36
CA HIS A 68 29.60 -15.99 -3.93
C HIS A 68 30.96 -16.33 -3.31
N LEU A 69 31.63 -15.33 -2.74
CA LEU A 69 32.92 -15.45 -2.05
C LEU A 69 33.97 -16.30 -2.80
N GLY A 70 34.06 -16.12 -4.12
CA GLY A 70 35.05 -16.84 -4.94
C GLY A 70 34.82 -18.35 -5.06
N GLY A 71 33.56 -18.80 -4.94
CA GLY A 71 33.20 -20.21 -5.11
C GLY A 71 32.68 -20.89 -3.84
N ILE A 72 32.44 -20.14 -2.76
CA ILE A 72 31.90 -20.68 -1.51
C ILE A 72 30.39 -20.41 -1.50
N PRO A 73 29.53 -21.38 -1.85
CA PRO A 73 28.09 -21.13 -1.98
C PRO A 73 27.43 -20.86 -0.62
N LEU A 74 26.30 -20.15 -0.65
CA LEU A 74 25.40 -20.01 0.49
C LEU A 74 24.92 -21.39 1.00
N GLY A 75 24.41 -21.43 2.24
CA GLY A 75 23.85 -22.65 2.82
C GLY A 75 24.85 -23.55 3.55
N GLN A 76 26.00 -23.01 3.97
CA GLN A 76 26.91 -23.69 4.90
C GLN A 76 26.31 -23.89 6.30
N ARG A 77 25.20 -23.22 6.59
CA ARG A 77 24.32 -23.45 7.74
C ARG A 77 22.90 -23.64 7.21
N GLN A 78 22.00 -24.09 8.07
CA GLN A 78 20.58 -24.15 7.73
C GLN A 78 20.05 -22.80 7.23
N LEU A 79 19.46 -22.80 6.04
CA LEU A 79 18.68 -21.69 5.50
C LEU A 79 17.27 -21.76 6.10
N MET A 80 16.99 -20.84 7.02
CA MET A 80 15.80 -20.90 7.87
C MET A 80 14.58 -20.27 7.19
N THR A 81 13.40 -20.75 7.58
CA THR A 81 12.14 -20.04 7.36
C THR A 81 11.90 -19.00 8.46
N TYR A 82 10.98 -18.07 8.19
CA TYR A 82 10.55 -17.05 9.13
C TYR A 82 9.04 -17.10 9.26
N GLU A 83 8.55 -17.17 10.49
CA GLU A 83 7.15 -16.90 10.75
C GLU A 83 6.88 -15.41 10.57
N VAL A 84 5.90 -15.07 9.75
CA VAL A 84 5.31 -13.73 9.83
C VAL A 84 4.57 -13.65 11.16
N SER A 85 5.12 -12.88 12.11
CA SER A 85 4.73 -12.91 13.52
C SER A 85 3.22 -12.94 13.74
N GLY A 86 2.72 -13.96 14.45
CA GLY A 86 1.32 -14.08 14.84
C GLY A 86 0.39 -14.68 13.77
N THR A 87 0.91 -15.01 12.59
CA THR A 87 0.10 -15.57 11.48
C THR A 87 0.16 -17.09 11.40
N GLY A 88 1.20 -17.72 11.96
CA GLY A 88 1.50 -19.13 11.72
C GLY A 88 1.99 -19.46 10.30
N VAL A 89 2.22 -18.45 9.46
CA VAL A 89 2.73 -18.61 8.08
C VAL A 89 4.24 -18.51 8.10
N PHE A 90 4.91 -19.56 7.61
CA PHE A 90 6.36 -19.64 7.49
C PHE A 90 6.78 -19.55 6.03
N VAL A 91 7.74 -18.68 5.74
CA VAL A 91 8.30 -18.46 4.40
C VAL A 91 9.82 -18.41 4.44
N GLU A 92 10.49 -18.69 3.33
CA GLU A 92 11.92 -18.42 3.22
C GLU A 92 12.19 -16.90 3.25
N GLY A 93 13.34 -16.48 3.76
CA GLY A 93 13.67 -15.05 3.89
C GLY A 93 13.68 -14.29 2.55
N ASP A 94 13.95 -15.01 1.45
CA ASP A 94 13.88 -14.47 0.08
C ASP A 94 12.49 -13.93 -0.30
N ASP A 95 11.41 -14.52 0.24
CA ASP A 95 10.03 -14.12 -0.03
C ASP A 95 9.63 -12.85 0.75
N LEU A 96 10.47 -12.46 1.71
CA LEU A 96 10.35 -11.24 2.49
C LEU A 96 11.23 -10.11 1.94
N HIS A 97 12.00 -10.36 0.87
CA HIS A 97 12.66 -9.28 0.14
C HIS A 97 11.60 -8.50 -0.66
N PHE A 98 11.52 -7.17 -0.49
CA PHE A 98 10.43 -6.37 -1.06
C PHE A 98 10.29 -6.50 -2.60
N VAL A 99 11.38 -6.75 -3.32
CA VAL A 99 11.34 -7.02 -4.77
C VAL A 99 10.54 -8.27 -5.12
N ASN A 100 10.56 -9.29 -4.25
CA ASN A 100 9.84 -10.55 -4.43
C ASN A 100 8.44 -10.55 -3.78
N ASN A 101 8.05 -9.44 -3.15
CA ASN A 101 6.83 -9.35 -2.37
C ASN A 101 5.95 -8.19 -2.86
N SER A 102 4.90 -8.51 -3.62
CA SER A 102 3.98 -7.52 -4.16
C SER A 102 3.20 -6.76 -3.09
N ALA A 103 2.91 -7.38 -1.94
CA ALA A 103 2.24 -6.70 -0.83
C ALA A 103 3.14 -5.62 -0.20
N MET A 104 4.44 -5.86 -0.07
CA MET A 104 5.40 -4.84 0.40
C MET A 104 5.53 -3.68 -0.57
N GLN A 105 5.54 -3.96 -1.88
CA GLN A 105 5.56 -2.90 -2.91
C GLN A 105 4.27 -2.09 -2.89
N GLN A 106 3.12 -2.76 -2.88
CA GLN A 106 1.82 -2.10 -2.89
C GLN A 106 1.58 -1.30 -1.61
N PHE A 107 2.06 -1.77 -0.46
CA PHE A 107 2.01 -0.99 0.80
C PHE A 107 2.71 0.36 0.65
N TRP A 108 3.90 0.38 0.05
CA TRP A 108 4.59 1.63 -0.22
C TRP A 108 3.87 2.48 -1.27
N ASP A 109 3.37 1.86 -2.34
CA ASP A 109 2.64 2.57 -3.40
C ASP A 109 1.36 3.22 -2.86
N ASP A 110 0.58 2.53 -2.03
CA ASP A 110 -0.63 3.04 -1.39
C ASP A 110 -0.34 4.22 -0.46
N ILE A 111 0.78 4.22 0.27
CA ILE A 111 1.21 5.40 1.03
C ILE A 111 1.61 6.53 0.08
N ARG A 112 2.49 6.25 -0.88
CA ARG A 112 3.10 7.24 -1.78
C ARG A 112 2.07 7.93 -2.66
N ARG A 113 1.05 7.20 -3.12
CA ARG A 113 -0.02 7.70 -4.02
C ARG A 113 -1.15 8.41 -3.28
N THR A 114 -1.06 8.55 -1.95
CA THR A 114 -2.12 9.15 -1.13
C THR A 114 -1.78 10.57 -0.68
N VAL A 115 -2.74 11.49 -0.78
CA VAL A 115 -2.67 12.82 -0.18
C VAL A 115 -4.00 13.19 0.46
N ILE A 116 -3.94 14.01 1.52
CA ILE A 116 -5.11 14.54 2.22
C ILE A 116 -5.23 16.04 1.92
N VAL A 117 -6.41 16.49 1.49
CA VAL A 117 -6.66 17.89 1.10
C VAL A 117 -7.92 18.43 1.75
N ASN A 118 -7.79 19.51 2.53
CA ASN A 118 -8.92 20.22 3.14
C ASN A 118 -9.79 20.91 2.07
N MET A 119 -11.11 20.90 2.25
CA MET A 119 -12.06 21.55 1.34
C MET A 119 -12.56 22.91 1.82
N ASP A 120 -12.34 23.27 3.09
CA ASP A 120 -12.94 24.47 3.68
C ASP A 120 -12.51 25.75 2.96
N LEU A 121 -11.24 25.87 2.58
CA LEU A 121 -10.76 27.05 1.84
C LEU A 121 -11.36 27.13 0.42
N ALA A 122 -11.54 25.98 -0.24
CA ALA A 122 -12.18 25.93 -1.55
C ALA A 122 -13.66 26.33 -1.44
N HIS A 123 -14.39 25.77 -0.48
CA HIS A 123 -15.79 26.14 -0.19
C HIS A 123 -15.94 27.62 0.17
N GLN A 124 -15.04 28.15 1.01
CA GLN A 124 -15.04 29.58 1.33
C GLN A 124 -14.75 30.44 0.11
N THR A 125 -13.91 29.97 -0.82
CA THR A 125 -13.62 30.69 -2.07
C THR A 125 -14.87 30.76 -2.94
N LEU A 126 -15.59 29.64 -3.10
CA LEU A 126 -16.86 29.58 -3.82
C LEU A 126 -17.89 30.55 -3.22
N GLN A 127 -18.08 30.50 -1.90
CA GLN A 127 -19.06 31.34 -1.20
C GLN A 127 -18.69 32.83 -1.24
N LYS A 128 -17.44 33.18 -0.89
CA LYS A 128 -17.04 34.59 -0.72
C LYS A 128 -16.71 35.29 -2.03
N ARG A 129 -16.15 34.59 -3.01
CA ARG A 129 -15.72 35.22 -4.28
C ARG A 129 -16.71 35.00 -5.42
N LEU A 130 -17.39 33.86 -5.45
CA LEU A 130 -18.28 33.51 -6.56
C LEU A 130 -19.77 33.56 -6.18
N GLY A 131 -20.10 33.77 -4.90
CA GLY A 131 -21.49 33.81 -4.42
C GLY A 131 -22.23 32.47 -4.60
N LYS A 132 -21.48 31.36 -4.70
CA LYS A 132 -22.03 30.02 -4.88
C LYS A 132 -22.34 29.41 -3.52
N GLU A 133 -23.51 28.80 -3.41
CA GLU A 133 -23.87 28.03 -2.22
C GLU A 133 -23.15 26.68 -2.23
N VAL A 134 -22.76 26.21 -1.03
CA VAL A 134 -22.15 24.91 -0.83
C VAL A 134 -23.04 24.13 0.12
N THR A 135 -23.68 23.09 -0.41
CA THR A 135 -24.60 22.19 0.29
C THR A 135 -24.13 20.74 0.13
N PRO A 136 -24.63 19.79 0.94
CA PRO A 136 -24.35 18.36 0.75
C PRO A 136 -24.65 17.88 -0.69
N GLU A 137 -25.73 18.36 -1.30
CA GLU A 137 -26.09 18.06 -2.70
C GLU A 137 -25.00 18.51 -3.67
N THR A 138 -24.50 19.75 -3.56
CA THR A 138 -23.42 20.23 -4.44
C THR A 138 -22.09 19.50 -4.19
N ILE A 139 -21.84 19.07 -2.95
CA ILE A 139 -20.65 18.30 -2.60
C ILE A 139 -20.74 16.90 -3.21
N ASN A 140 -21.90 16.24 -3.18
CA ASN A 140 -22.12 14.95 -3.83
C ASN A 140 -21.88 15.04 -5.34
N GLU A 141 -22.42 16.06 -6.01
CA GLU A 141 -22.17 16.30 -7.44
C GLU A 141 -20.67 16.52 -7.71
N TYR A 142 -20.00 17.33 -6.89
CA TYR A 142 -18.55 17.52 -6.99
C TYR A 142 -17.77 16.21 -6.82
N LEU A 143 -18.14 15.36 -5.86
CA LEU A 143 -17.47 14.09 -5.61
C LEU A 143 -17.71 13.07 -6.72
N HIS A 144 -18.88 13.13 -7.37
CA HIS A 144 -19.18 12.36 -8.57
C HIS A 144 -18.25 12.78 -9.72
N VAL A 145 -18.21 14.08 -10.04
CA VAL A 145 -17.32 14.64 -11.08
C VAL A 145 -15.85 14.35 -10.77
N LEU A 146 -15.45 14.47 -9.50
CA LEU A 146 -14.07 14.25 -9.08
C LEU A 146 -13.65 12.79 -9.22
N ASN A 147 -14.51 11.82 -8.90
CA ASN A 147 -14.18 10.41 -9.08
C ASN A 147 -14.13 10.00 -10.55
N HIS A 148 -14.80 10.72 -11.46
CA HIS A 148 -14.58 10.60 -12.91
C HIS A 148 -13.25 11.24 -13.34
N ALA A 149 -12.96 12.46 -12.88
CA ALA A 149 -11.77 13.20 -13.32
C ALA A 149 -10.46 12.67 -12.72
N MET A 150 -10.45 12.23 -11.45
CA MET A 150 -9.24 11.88 -10.71
C MET A 150 -8.41 10.78 -11.37
N PRO A 151 -8.99 9.70 -11.94
CA PRO A 151 -8.24 8.69 -12.67
C PRO A 151 -7.63 9.18 -14.00
N GLY A 152 -8.00 10.37 -14.49
CA GLY A 152 -7.46 10.98 -15.71
C GLY A 152 -8.46 11.09 -16.86
N ALA A 153 -9.73 11.39 -16.57
CA ALA A 153 -10.78 11.63 -17.57
C ALA A 153 -11.18 13.11 -17.65
N ALA A 154 -11.73 13.51 -18.79
CA ALA A 154 -12.02 14.92 -19.09
C ALA A 154 -13.41 15.35 -18.60
N VAL A 155 -13.54 16.61 -18.20
CA VAL A 155 -14.81 17.20 -17.69
C VAL A 155 -15.23 18.50 -18.38
N VAL A 156 -14.38 19.07 -19.26
CA VAL A 156 -14.66 20.38 -19.91
C VAL A 156 -14.33 20.37 -21.39
N GLN A 157 -13.10 20.02 -21.76
CA GLN A 157 -12.62 20.18 -23.13
C GLN A 157 -13.13 19.05 -24.04
N GLU A 158 -13.47 19.40 -25.28
CA GLU A 158 -13.75 18.46 -26.37
C GLU A 158 -12.45 17.78 -26.86
N HIS A 159 -12.57 16.59 -27.46
CA HIS A 159 -11.48 15.85 -28.11
C HIS A 159 -10.28 15.54 -27.19
N MET A 160 -10.55 15.25 -25.92
CA MET A 160 -9.54 14.80 -24.97
C MET A 160 -9.25 13.31 -25.15
N VAL A 161 -8.01 12.93 -24.84
CA VAL A 161 -7.64 11.53 -24.64
C VAL A 161 -7.61 11.24 -23.15
N GLU A 162 -8.02 10.04 -22.77
CA GLU A 162 -8.27 9.67 -21.37
C GLU A 162 -7.49 8.40 -21.00
N THR A 163 -7.29 8.18 -19.70
CA THR A 163 -6.71 6.93 -19.20
C THR A 163 -7.70 5.78 -19.37
N HIS A 164 -7.21 4.56 -19.65
CA HIS A 164 -8.07 3.38 -19.72
C HIS A 164 -8.51 2.99 -18.30
N PRO A 165 -9.81 2.93 -17.97
CA PRO A 165 -10.27 2.68 -16.60
C PRO A 165 -9.71 1.41 -15.96
N GLY A 166 -9.55 0.33 -16.71
CA GLY A 166 -8.92 -0.92 -16.25
C GLY A 166 -7.42 -0.85 -15.93
N LEU A 167 -6.76 0.30 -16.08
CA LEU A 167 -5.37 0.54 -15.66
C LEU A 167 -5.26 1.50 -14.47
N VAL A 168 -6.39 2.07 -14.03
CA VAL A 168 -6.48 3.10 -13.00
C VAL A 168 -7.66 2.87 -12.06
N ASP A 169 -8.13 1.63 -11.94
CA ASP A 169 -9.28 1.23 -11.11
C ASP A 169 -9.02 1.35 -9.60
N ASP A 170 -7.74 1.49 -9.22
CA ASP A 170 -7.30 1.73 -7.86
C ASP A 170 -7.35 3.21 -7.45
N CYS A 171 -7.67 4.11 -8.39
CA CYS A 171 -7.74 5.55 -8.18
C CYS A 171 -9.13 6.01 -7.78
N TYR A 172 -9.24 6.71 -6.65
CA TYR A 172 -10.51 7.26 -6.17
C TYR A 172 -10.30 8.37 -5.15
N VAL A 173 -11.39 9.08 -4.86
CA VAL A 173 -11.47 10.08 -3.79
C VAL A 173 -12.63 9.74 -2.87
N LYS A 174 -12.34 9.74 -1.56
CA LYS A 174 -13.36 9.75 -0.51
C LYS A 174 -13.16 10.95 0.41
N VAL A 175 -14.16 11.25 1.21
CA VAL A 175 -14.13 12.34 2.19
C VAL A 175 -14.38 11.85 3.61
N PHE A 176 -13.87 12.60 4.59
CA PHE A 176 -14.20 12.44 6.00
C PHE A 176 -14.38 13.82 6.65
N THR A 177 -15.19 13.86 7.70
CA THR A 177 -15.47 15.04 8.51
C THR A 177 -15.76 14.59 9.94
N GLY A 178 -15.59 15.48 10.92
CA GLY A 178 -16.09 15.29 12.28
C GLY A 178 -17.52 15.79 12.48
N ASP A 179 -18.14 16.36 11.44
CA ASP A 179 -19.55 16.77 11.43
C ASP A 179 -20.43 15.61 10.92
N GLN A 180 -21.03 14.85 11.83
CA GLN A 180 -21.82 13.67 11.49
C GLN A 180 -23.10 14.02 10.71
N GLU A 181 -23.70 15.18 10.97
CA GLU A 181 -24.89 15.64 10.21
C GLU A 181 -24.53 15.82 8.74
N LEU A 182 -23.38 16.45 8.45
CA LEU A 182 -22.88 16.56 7.09
C LEU A 182 -22.55 15.18 6.51
N ALA A 183 -21.89 14.30 7.28
CA ALA A 183 -21.52 12.97 6.80
C ALA A 183 -22.75 12.12 6.40
N ASP A 184 -23.85 12.23 7.14
CA ASP A 184 -25.10 11.51 6.90
C ASP A 184 -25.84 12.00 5.64
N ASP A 185 -25.67 13.28 5.28
CA ASP A 185 -26.27 13.88 4.08
C ASP A 185 -25.43 13.65 2.79
N LEU A 186 -24.21 13.13 2.92
CA LEU A 186 -23.36 12.78 1.78
C LEU A 186 -23.64 11.35 1.31
N GLU A 187 -23.44 11.09 0.01
CA GLU A 187 -23.62 9.76 -0.54
C GLU A 187 -22.61 8.76 0.07
N PRO A 188 -23.05 7.62 0.63
CA PRO A 188 -22.18 6.71 1.37
C PRO A 188 -20.98 6.17 0.58
N GLN A 189 -21.08 6.12 -0.76
CA GLN A 189 -19.97 5.69 -1.62
C GLN A 189 -18.73 6.59 -1.50
N PHE A 190 -18.93 7.88 -1.19
CA PHE A 190 -17.84 8.84 -1.07
C PHE A 190 -17.35 9.04 0.36
N VAL A 191 -18.04 8.51 1.38
CA VAL A 191 -17.73 8.81 2.79
C VAL A 191 -16.84 7.73 3.41
N LEU A 192 -15.78 8.18 4.10
CA LEU A 192 -15.04 7.40 5.09
C LEU A 192 -15.66 7.69 6.46
N ASP A 193 -16.64 6.86 6.81
CA ASP A 193 -17.43 7.03 8.03
C ASP A 193 -16.59 6.65 9.28
N VAL A 194 -16.24 7.67 10.07
CA VAL A 194 -15.38 7.54 11.25
C VAL A 194 -16.06 6.67 12.33
N GLU A 195 -17.37 6.79 12.52
CA GLU A 195 -18.11 6.02 13.53
C GLU A 195 -18.21 4.53 13.15
N LYS A 196 -18.28 4.23 11.85
CA LYS A 196 -18.24 2.84 11.37
C LYS A 196 -16.85 2.22 11.39
N LEU A 197 -15.80 3.01 11.13
CA LEU A 197 -14.44 2.51 10.96
C LEU A 197 -13.67 2.38 12.29
N PHE A 198 -14.05 3.13 13.32
CA PHE A 198 -13.32 3.19 14.59
C PHE A 198 -14.20 2.84 15.80
N PRO A 199 -13.64 2.20 16.85
CA PRO A 199 -14.34 2.04 18.11
C PRO A 199 -14.81 3.40 18.67
N ALA A 200 -15.99 3.44 19.30
CA ALA A 200 -16.67 4.69 19.70
C ALA A 200 -15.76 5.75 20.35
N LYS A 201 -14.91 5.35 21.31
CA LYS A 201 -13.99 6.28 21.99
C LYS A 201 -12.93 6.88 21.05
N GLN A 202 -12.47 6.10 20.07
CA GLN A 202 -11.52 6.58 19.06
C GLN A 202 -12.24 7.46 18.03
N ALA A 203 -13.45 7.07 17.62
CA ALA A 203 -14.27 7.87 16.71
C ALA A 203 -14.57 9.26 17.29
N GLU A 204 -15.02 9.33 18.55
CA GLU A 204 -15.27 10.59 19.27
C GLU A 204 -14.02 11.48 19.29
N ALA A 205 -12.86 10.91 19.60
CA ALA A 205 -11.59 11.66 19.64
C ALA A 205 -11.15 12.16 18.25
N LEU A 206 -11.35 11.35 17.20
CA LEU A 206 -11.02 11.72 15.82
C LEU A 206 -11.97 12.80 15.30
N SER A 207 -13.28 12.64 15.48
CA SER A 207 -14.28 13.63 15.08
C SER A 207 -14.06 14.97 15.81
N ALA A 208 -13.73 14.94 17.10
CA ALA A 208 -13.38 16.16 17.84
C ALA A 208 -12.11 16.84 17.32
N ALA A 209 -11.11 16.07 16.89
CA ALA A 209 -9.85 16.61 16.35
C ALA A 209 -10.01 17.19 14.93
N VAL A 210 -10.83 16.55 14.09
CA VAL A 210 -11.16 17.02 12.73
C VAL A 210 -12.10 18.22 12.77
N GLY A 211 -13.01 18.26 13.76
CA GLY A 211 -14.05 19.28 13.88
C GLY A 211 -15.00 19.25 12.70
N LYS A 212 -15.58 20.40 12.36
CA LYS A 212 -16.53 20.53 11.24
C LYS A 212 -15.88 20.65 9.86
N SER A 213 -14.56 20.45 9.78
CA SER A 213 -13.82 20.54 8.52
C SER A 213 -14.05 19.32 7.64
N LEU A 214 -14.20 19.53 6.34
CA LEU A 214 -14.29 18.45 5.36
C LEU A 214 -12.94 18.20 4.68
N TRP A 215 -12.52 16.94 4.64
CA TRP A 215 -11.22 16.52 4.11
C TRP A 215 -11.37 15.45 3.04
N GLN A 216 -10.59 15.55 1.97
CA GLN A 216 -10.51 14.55 0.92
C GLN A 216 -9.32 13.62 1.17
N ALA A 217 -9.54 12.31 1.16
CA ALA A 217 -8.52 11.28 1.04
C ALA A 217 -8.45 10.86 -0.43
N ILE A 218 -7.34 11.20 -1.08
CA ILE A 218 -7.17 11.07 -2.53
C ILE A 218 -6.07 10.05 -2.78
N HIS A 219 -6.39 9.04 -3.58
CA HIS A 219 -5.45 8.01 -3.99
C HIS A 219 -5.30 8.07 -5.52
N ILE A 220 -4.16 8.55 -6.01
CA ILE A 220 -3.89 8.58 -7.46
C ILE A 220 -3.57 7.16 -7.97
N PRO A 221 -3.56 6.90 -9.29
CA PRO A 221 -3.32 5.56 -9.80
C PRO A 221 -1.92 5.02 -9.42
N THR A 222 -1.84 3.76 -9.01
CA THR A 222 -0.56 3.10 -8.70
C THR A 222 0.38 3.12 -9.90
N THR A 223 -0.14 2.93 -11.12
CA THR A 223 0.67 2.98 -12.35
C THR A 223 1.35 4.34 -12.54
N VAL A 224 0.69 5.43 -12.16
CA VAL A 224 1.26 6.79 -12.20
C VAL A 224 2.34 6.92 -11.13
N SER A 225 2.07 6.46 -9.91
CA SER A 225 3.05 6.50 -8.80
C SER A 225 4.32 5.70 -9.10
N ARG A 226 4.19 4.56 -9.78
CA ARG A 226 5.33 3.71 -10.20
C ARG A 226 6.11 4.29 -11.37
N THR A 227 5.45 4.98 -12.29
CA THR A 227 6.08 5.63 -13.46
C THR A 227 6.78 6.93 -13.07
N CYS A 228 6.22 7.65 -12.10
CA CYS A 228 6.71 8.94 -11.63
C CYS A 228 7.30 8.82 -10.21
N ASP A 229 6.94 9.74 -9.32
CA ASP A 229 7.43 9.81 -7.94
C ASP A 229 6.35 10.30 -6.97
N GLY A 230 6.69 10.40 -5.68
CA GLY A 230 5.77 10.92 -4.66
C GLY A 230 5.46 12.42 -4.79
N GLY A 231 6.28 13.18 -5.52
CA GLY A 231 5.99 14.59 -5.83
C GLY A 231 4.83 14.74 -6.82
N THR A 232 4.51 13.68 -7.55
CA THR A 232 3.39 13.67 -8.51
C THR A 232 2.04 13.66 -7.80
N THR A 233 1.92 12.98 -6.66
CA THR A 233 0.66 12.75 -5.95
C THR A 233 -0.14 14.03 -5.66
N SER A 234 0.48 15.03 -5.03
CA SER A 234 -0.20 16.29 -4.69
C SER A 234 -0.50 17.14 -5.93
N ARG A 235 0.35 17.09 -6.96
CA ARG A 235 0.18 17.85 -8.19
C ARG A 235 -0.97 17.28 -9.02
N TRP A 236 -0.96 15.97 -9.27
CA TRP A 236 -2.04 15.26 -9.95
C TRP A 236 -3.38 15.51 -9.25
N SER A 237 -3.42 15.30 -7.93
CA SER A 237 -4.58 15.59 -7.10
C SER A 237 -5.11 17.01 -7.32
N ALA A 238 -4.26 18.02 -7.21
CA ALA A 238 -4.66 19.42 -7.36
C ALA A 238 -5.20 19.75 -8.77
N MET A 239 -4.66 19.14 -9.83
CA MET A 239 -5.16 19.35 -11.20
C MET A 239 -6.60 18.86 -11.32
N GLN A 240 -6.87 17.64 -10.86
CA GLN A 240 -8.20 17.05 -11.01
C GLN A 240 -9.22 17.67 -10.05
N ILE A 241 -8.80 18.10 -8.84
CA ILE A 241 -9.61 18.94 -7.95
C ILE A 241 -10.02 20.24 -8.67
N GLY A 242 -9.05 20.94 -9.27
CA GLY A 242 -9.30 22.20 -9.97
C GLY A 242 -10.31 22.03 -11.11
N MET A 243 -10.12 21.03 -11.95
CA MET A 243 -11.03 20.71 -13.05
C MET A 243 -12.43 20.31 -12.55
N SER A 244 -12.52 19.59 -11.44
CA SER A 244 -13.79 19.14 -10.87
C SER A 244 -14.57 20.28 -10.23
N PHE A 245 -13.89 21.24 -9.57
CA PHE A 245 -14.55 22.46 -9.12
C PHE A 245 -15.11 23.29 -10.29
N ILE A 246 -14.35 23.40 -11.40
CA ILE A 246 -14.84 24.07 -12.62
C ILE A 246 -16.06 23.33 -13.19
N GLY A 247 -16.00 22.00 -13.28
CA GLY A 247 -17.09 21.18 -13.82
C GLY A 247 -18.37 21.21 -12.97
N ALA A 248 -18.23 21.09 -11.65
CA ALA A 248 -19.37 20.93 -10.73
C ALA A 248 -20.01 22.26 -10.32
N TYR A 249 -19.24 23.34 -10.17
CA TYR A 249 -19.76 24.60 -9.62
C TYR A 249 -20.03 25.71 -10.64
N ARG A 250 -19.71 25.50 -11.93
CA ARG A 250 -19.98 26.40 -13.07
C ARG A 250 -19.68 27.88 -12.78
#